data_AF-A0A4S1E479-F1
#
_entry.id   AF-A0A4S1E479-F1
#
_cell.length_a   1.000
_cell.length_b   1.000
_cell.length_c   1.000
_cell.angle_alpha   90.00
_cell.angle_beta   90.00
_cell.angle_gamma   90.00
#
_symmetry.space_group_name_H-M   'P 1'
#
loop_
_entity.id
_entity.type
_entity.pdbx_description
1 polymer ?
#
loop_
_entity_poly.entity_id
_entity_poly.type
_entity_poly.pdbx_seq_one_letter_code
_entity_poly.pdbx_strand_id
1 'polypeptide(L)'
;MYFPLILESFKSFPSRLFKVDAFIKHLKKGNEAVYVYLATKYHKKLFIYALSLTKDHADAQDIVQNVFLTVWKYHKRLNTTYSIKNFLYKTTYNEFVSHYHKKEPFQN
;
A
#
# COMPACT_ATOMS: atom_id res chain seq x y z
N MET A 1 -0.88 0.24 15.94
CA MET A 1 0.32 0.75 15.22
C MET A 1 0.09 2.22 14.95
N TYR A 2 0.92 3.11 15.50
CA TYR A 2 0.75 4.57 15.55
C TYR A 2 0.94 5.28 14.19
N PHE A 3 0.14 4.90 13.19
CA PHE A 3 0.13 5.51 11.86
C PHE A 3 -0.18 7.03 11.85
N PRO A 4 -1.01 7.59 12.75
CA PRO A 4 -1.33 9.02 12.73
C PRO A 4 -0.15 9.93 13.12
N LEU A 5 0.70 9.51 14.06
CA LEU A 5 1.78 10.35 14.61
C LEU A 5 2.97 10.51 13.65
N ILE A 6 3.22 9.50 12.80
CA ILE A 6 4.24 9.58 11.74
C ILE A 6 3.75 10.46 10.58
N LEU A 7 2.45 10.56 10.33
CA LEU A 7 1.94 11.37 9.23
C LEU A 7 2.03 12.88 9.48
N GLU A 8 1.86 13.33 10.73
CA GLU A 8 1.93 14.76 11.06
C GLU A 8 3.34 15.34 10.92
N SER A 9 4.36 14.57 11.32
CA SER A 9 5.78 14.97 11.25
C SER A 9 6.34 14.99 9.82
N PHE A 10 5.63 14.40 8.84
CA PHE A 10 6.09 14.26 7.45
C PHE A 10 5.26 15.07 6.42
N LYS A 11 4.32 15.92 6.86
CA LYS A 11 3.55 16.84 5.98
C LYS A 11 4.46 17.78 5.16
N SER A 12 5.74 17.93 5.52
CA SER A 12 6.74 18.76 4.82
C SER A 12 7.62 18.00 3.81
N PHE A 13 7.43 16.69 3.58
CA PHE A 13 8.36 15.92 2.73
C PHE A 13 8.25 16.34 1.25
N PRO A 14 9.29 16.92 0.63
CA PRO A 14 9.16 17.49 -0.71
C PRO A 14 8.94 16.39 -1.75
N SER A 15 7.77 16.41 -2.39
CA SER A 15 7.41 15.53 -3.51
C SER A 15 8.38 15.60 -4.69
N ARG A 16 9.20 16.67 -4.75
CA ARG A 16 10.17 16.98 -5.81
C ARG A 16 11.51 16.23 -5.66
N LEU A 17 11.77 15.55 -4.54
CA LEU A 17 13.05 14.87 -4.26
C LEU A 17 13.20 13.50 -4.92
N PHE A 18 12.11 12.88 -5.39
CA PHE A 18 12.15 11.55 -5.98
C PHE A 18 11.73 11.59 -7.45
N LYS A 19 12.64 11.22 -8.36
CA LYS A 19 12.24 10.86 -9.73
C LYS A 19 11.24 9.71 -9.64
N VAL A 20 10.08 9.88 -10.28
CA VAL A 20 8.94 8.95 -10.23
C VAL A 20 9.35 7.51 -10.57
N ASP A 21 10.37 7.36 -11.40
CA ASP A 21 10.86 6.08 -11.91
C ASP A 21 11.81 5.33 -10.95
N ALA A 22 12.09 5.89 -9.77
CA ALA A 22 13.03 5.31 -8.80
C ALA A 22 12.37 4.82 -7.49
N PHE A 23 11.06 4.98 -7.30
CA PHE A 23 10.41 4.65 -6.02
C PHE A 23 10.67 3.20 -5.58
N ILE A 24 10.57 2.22 -6.49
CA ILE A 24 10.86 0.82 -6.15
C ILE A 24 12.33 0.63 -5.76
N LYS A 25 13.27 1.30 -6.45
CA LYS A 25 14.70 1.23 -6.12
C LYS A 25 14.98 1.78 -4.71
N HIS A 26 14.36 2.89 -4.34
CA HIS A 26 14.48 3.45 -3.00
C HIS A 26 13.80 2.59 -1.94
N LEU A 27 12.60 2.06 -2.23
CA LEU A 27 11.95 1.09 -1.35
C LEU A 27 12.84 -0.11 -1.09
N LYS A 28 13.46 -0.72 -2.12
CA LYS A 28 14.39 -1.85 -1.94
C LYS A 28 15.54 -1.56 -0.99
N LYS A 29 16.01 -0.31 -0.94
CA LYS A 29 17.06 0.17 -0.01
C LYS A 29 16.55 0.43 1.42
N GLY A 30 15.26 0.23 1.69
CA GLY A 30 14.66 0.48 3.00
C GLY A 30 14.44 1.97 3.28
N ASN A 31 14.30 2.81 2.25
CA ASN A 31 14.07 4.24 2.45
C ASN A 31 12.66 4.49 3.00
N GLU A 32 12.57 4.70 4.31
CA GLU A 32 11.33 4.96 5.03
C GLU A 32 10.59 6.21 4.53
N ALA A 33 11.31 7.26 4.16
CA ALA A 33 10.68 8.48 3.65
C ALA A 33 9.93 8.25 2.33
N VAL A 34 10.47 7.41 1.43
CA VAL A 34 9.76 6.99 0.22
C VAL A 34 8.53 6.15 0.56
N TYR A 35 8.65 5.24 1.54
CA TYR A 35 7.52 4.46 2.01
C TYR A 35 6.39 5.35 2.54
N VAL A 36 6.70 6.28 3.45
CA VAL A 36 5.75 7.23 4.01
C VAL A 36 5.13 8.08 2.91
N TYR A 37 5.92 8.61 1.99
CA TYR A 37 5.41 9.38 0.84
C TYR A 37 4.40 8.57 0.01
N LEU A 38 4.71 7.31 -0.30
CA LEU A 38 3.83 6.44 -1.07
C LEU A 38 2.55 6.12 -0.29
N ALA A 39 2.68 5.82 1.01
CA ALA A 39 1.54 5.61 1.88
C ALA A 39 0.60 6.82 1.86
N THR A 40 1.09 8.02 2.16
CA THR A 40 0.31 9.26 2.13
C THR A 40 -0.33 9.51 0.75
N LYS A 41 0.43 9.30 -0.33
CA LYS A 41 -0.04 9.58 -1.70
C LYS A 41 -1.11 8.61 -2.19
N TYR A 42 -1.01 7.34 -1.83
CA TYR A 42 -1.86 6.28 -2.37
C TYR A 42 -2.95 5.82 -1.41
N HIS A 43 -2.85 6.07 -0.10
CA HIS A 43 -3.80 5.56 0.89
C HIS A 43 -5.26 5.83 0.52
N LYS A 44 -5.65 7.10 0.32
CA LYS A 44 -7.03 7.46 -0.06
C LYS A 44 -7.47 6.80 -1.36
N LYS A 45 -6.58 6.68 -2.35
CA LYS A 45 -6.90 6.09 -3.66
C LYS A 45 -7.10 4.58 -3.58
N LEU A 46 -6.25 3.89 -2.83
CA LEU A 46 -6.37 2.45 -2.60
C LEU A 46 -7.57 2.14 -1.71
N PHE A 47 -7.88 3.00 -0.74
CA PHE A 47 -9.09 2.86 0.09
C PHE A 47 -10.37 2.95 -0.73
N ILE A 48 -10.51 3.98 -1.58
CA ILE A 48 -11.68 4.09 -2.47
C ILE A 48 -11.78 2.86 -3.39
N TYR A 49 -10.65 2.38 -3.91
CA TYR A 49 -10.63 1.18 -4.74
C TYR A 49 -11.03 -0.08 -3.96
N ALA A 50 -10.44 -0.34 -2.79
CA ALA A 50 -10.79 -1.47 -1.94
C ALA A 50 -12.26 -1.42 -1.48
N LEU A 51 -12.77 -0.23 -1.16
CA LEU A 51 -14.18 -0.02 -0.82
C LEU A 51 -15.09 -0.35 -2.00
N SER A 52 -14.68 -0.03 -3.22
CA SER A 52 -15.44 -0.39 -4.42
C SER A 52 -15.53 -1.89 -4.65
N LEU A 53 -14.56 -2.67 -4.17
CA LEU A 53 -14.50 -4.13 -4.25
C LEU A 53 -15.27 -4.82 -3.11
N THR A 54 -15.03 -4.38 -1.88
CA THR A 54 -15.57 -5.02 -0.66
C THR A 54 -16.99 -4.59 -0.33
N LYS A 55 -17.37 -3.36 -0.69
CA LYS A 55 -18.60 -2.68 -0.23
C LYS A 55 -18.70 -2.56 1.29
N ASP A 56 -17.59 -2.74 2.01
CA ASP A 56 -17.52 -2.66 3.47
C ASP A 56 -16.33 -1.78 3.88
N HIS A 57 -16.59 -0.83 4.78
CA HIS A 57 -15.58 0.15 5.17
C HIS A 57 -14.46 -0.46 6.03
N ALA A 58 -14.79 -1.40 6.92
CA ALA A 58 -13.83 -2.04 7.80
C ALA A 58 -12.88 -2.92 6.98
N ASP A 59 -13.43 -3.74 6.08
CA ASP A 59 -12.66 -4.58 5.17
C ASP A 59 -11.76 -3.75 4.25
N ALA A 60 -12.28 -2.65 3.69
CA ALA A 60 -11.48 -1.76 2.85
C ALA A 60 -10.30 -1.17 3.62
N GLN A 61 -10.50 -0.80 4.89
CA GLN A 61 -9.45 -0.28 5.75
C GLN A 61 -8.39 -1.34 6.07
N ASP A 62 -8.82 -2.55 6.43
CA ASP A 62 -7.92 -3.67 6.72
C ASP A 62 -7.09 -4.08 5.49
N ILE A 63 -7.71 -4.14 4.31
CA ILE A 63 -7.01 -4.42 3.05
C ILE A 63 -5.93 -3.37 2.80
N VAL A 64 -6.26 -2.08 2.86
CA VAL A 64 -5.26 -1.02 2.60
C VAL A 64 -4.12 -1.05 3.61
N GLN A 65 -4.42 -1.31 4.88
CA GLN A 65 -3.40 -1.48 5.90
C GLN A 65 -2.48 -2.66 5.57
N ASN A 66 -3.04 -3.81 5.21
CA ASN A 66 -2.27 -4.99 4.80
C ASN A 66 -1.45 -4.74 3.54
N VAL A 67 -1.95 -3.99 2.55
CA VAL A 67 -1.19 -3.61 1.35
C VAL A 67 0.10 -2.90 1.73
N PHE A 68 0.04 -1.88 2.60
CA PHE A 68 1.23 -1.13 2.99
C PHE A 68 2.14 -1.94 3.92
N LEU A 69 1.62 -2.84 4.73
CA LEU A 69 2.43 -3.79 5.50
C LEU A 69 3.16 -4.77 4.57
N THR A 70 2.49 -5.33 3.57
CA THR A 70 3.03 -6.23 2.55
C THR A 70 4.11 -5.52 1.72
N VAL A 71 3.88 -4.27 1.32
CA VAL A 71 4.87 -3.43 0.61
C VAL A 71 6.15 -3.27 1.44
N TRP A 72 6.02 -2.95 2.72
CA TRP A 72 7.18 -2.82 3.61
C TRP A 72 7.85 -4.17 3.83
N LYS A 73 7.11 -5.21 4.24
CA LYS A 73 7.64 -6.55 4.51
C LYS A 73 8.46 -7.12 3.34
N TYR A 74 8.00 -6.93 2.11
CA TYR A 74 8.64 -7.49 0.92
C TYR A 74 9.41 -6.44 0.10
N HIS A 75 9.72 -5.27 0.67
CA HIS A 75 10.31 -4.14 -0.04
C HIS A 75 11.58 -4.52 -0.82
N LYS A 76 12.44 -5.41 -0.27
CA LYS A 76 13.69 -5.89 -0.91
C LYS A 76 13.46 -6.75 -2.15
N ARG A 77 12.32 -7.45 -2.21
CA ARG A 77 11.97 -8.41 -3.28
C ARG A 77 11.17 -7.78 -4.40
N LEU A 78 10.83 -6.50 -4.31
CA LEU A 78 10.09 -5.79 -5.35
C LEU A 78 10.84 -5.83 -6.69
N ASN A 79 10.10 -6.08 -7.76
CA ASN A 79 10.62 -6.06 -9.12
C ASN A 79 10.61 -4.61 -9.64
N THR A 80 11.77 -4.12 -10.05
CA THR A 80 11.98 -2.74 -10.53
C THR A 80 11.43 -2.49 -11.93
N THR A 81 10.99 -3.52 -12.66
CA THR A 81 10.38 -3.35 -13.99
C THR A 81 8.94 -2.87 -13.95
N TYR A 82 8.24 -3.02 -12.82
CA TYR A 82 6.87 -2.56 -12.67
C TYR A 82 6.81 -1.12 -12.18
N SER A 83 5.76 -0.39 -12.56
CA SER A 83 5.47 0.89 -11.94
C SER A 83 4.95 0.68 -10.52
N ILE A 84 5.32 1.59 -9.60
CA ILE A 84 4.84 1.52 -8.20
C ILE A 84 3.31 1.59 -8.14
N LYS A 85 2.69 2.36 -9.03
CA LYS A 85 1.23 2.43 -9.15
C LYS A 85 0.65 1.05 -9.46
N ASN A 86 1.09 0.39 -10.53
CA ASN A 86 0.53 -0.89 -10.93
C ASN A 86 0.77 -1.95 -9.86
N PHE A 87 1.95 -1.93 -9.22
CA PHE A 87 2.24 -2.81 -8.09
C PHE A 87 1.23 -2.63 -6.95
N LEU A 88 1.01 -1.39 -6.48
CA LEU A 88 0.10 -1.12 -5.36
C LEU A 88 -1.34 -1.54 -5.65
N TYR A 89 -1.87 -1.24 -6.86
CA TYR A 89 -3.22 -1.64 -7.23
C TYR A 89 -3.35 -3.17 -7.37
N LYS A 90 -2.34 -3.84 -7.95
CA LYS A 90 -2.32 -5.31 -8.04
C LYS A 90 -2.27 -5.95 -6.66
N THR A 91 -1.43 -5.45 -5.76
CA THR A 91 -1.38 -5.92 -4.37
C THR A 91 -2.71 -5.70 -3.66
N THR A 92 -3.38 -4.57 -3.87
CA THR A 92 -4.70 -4.29 -3.28
C THR A 92 -5.74 -5.32 -3.72
N TYR A 93 -5.78 -5.66 -5.01
CA TYR A 93 -6.67 -6.69 -5.52
C TYR A 93 -6.34 -8.08 -4.94
N ASN A 94 -5.05 -8.43 -4.85
CA ASN A 94 -4.64 -9.71 -4.26
C ASN A 94 -5.02 -9.82 -2.78
N GLU A 95 -4.84 -8.75 -2.00
CA GLU A 95 -5.27 -8.70 -0.59
C GLU A 95 -6.79 -8.81 -0.48
N PHE A 96 -7.57 -8.17 -1.37
CA PHE A 96 -9.02 -8.36 -1.44
C PHE A 96 -9.41 -9.82 -1.67
N VAL A 97 -8.83 -10.49 -2.65
CA VAL A 97 -9.11 -11.91 -2.93
C VAL A 97 -8.74 -12.78 -1.72
N SER A 98 -7.60 -12.52 -1.09
CA SER A 98 -7.18 -13.25 0.12
C SER A 98 -8.14 -13.01 1.30
N HIS A 99 -8.64 -11.79 1.46
CA HIS A 99 -9.60 -11.42 2.50
C HIS A 99 -10.95 -12.12 2.28
N TYR A 100 -11.43 -12.15 1.03
CA TYR A 100 -12.68 -12.80 0.66
C TYR A 100 -12.66 -14.30 0.96
N HIS A 101 -11.59 -15.01 0.57
CA HIS A 101 -11.45 -16.44 0.87
C HIS A 101 -11.36 -16.79 2.37
N LYS A 102 -10.96 -15.85 3.22
CA LYS A 102 -10.95 -16.07 4.68
C LYS A 102 -12.35 -15.96 5.29
N LYS A 103 -13.24 -15.17 4.67
CA LYS A 103 -14.63 -14.98 5.12
C LYS A 103 -15.58 -16.07 4.63
N GLU A 104 -15.21 -16.75 3.55
CA GLU A 104 -15.91 -17.90 3.00
C GLU A 104 -15.12 -19.17 3.37
N PRO A 105 -15.13 -19.65 4.64
CA PRO A 105 -14.66 -21.00 4.89
C PRO A 105 -15.57 -21.93 4.10
N PHE A 106 -14.98 -22.61 3.11
CA PHE A 106 -15.61 -23.58 2.22
C PHE A 106 -16.87 -24.20 2.83
N GLN A 107 -18.05 -23.72 2.41
CA GLN A 107 -19.28 -24.48 2.59
C GLN A 107 -19.23 -25.60 1.54
N ASN A 108 -18.77 -26.78 1.97
CA ASN A 108 -19.01 -28.08 1.35
C ASN A 108 -19.04 -29.13 2.45
#